data_AF-A0A7S3TW89-F1
#
_entry.id   AF-A0A7S3TW89-F1
#
_cell.length_a   1.000
_cell.length_b   1.000
_cell.length_c   1.000
_cell.angle_alpha   90.00
_cell.angle_beta   90.00
_cell.angle_gamma   90.00
#
_symmetry.space_group_name_H-M   'P 1'
#
loop_
_entity.id
_entity.type
_entity.pdbx_description
1 polymer ?
#
loop_
_entity_poly.entity_id
_entity_poly.type
_entity_poly.pdbx_seq_one_letter_code
_entity_poly.pdbx_strand_id
1 'polypeptide(L)'
;MSQVLSAATRSLDEASEVAAPSTAQAVESSLVSQRVRVRCKGKCGAQWRTGTVTSTNPLEVQVDDWDSAHCWDQVEAKHELEATLALSRLSLSSDVQPPVAPRDSAKPDSLVGFATQRALPRSGGERAEEQQTQALVSQRAAELNLPERLTLGLSVDAIESYIAALPADAVEQCNENRPTINGVRVPANGALNGYVNQWLVARFSEANGGKAYCETLYERGDPGVGVATVFVSWFLETPLATLVDALRQYLRLHPELPPDTKFWVCDFVIRQSSRKLDVTMNDVKKLGECVRAVGHTVLLMEPFDNPMPLRRAGTTQSLCGARTASRRCIHTQASGARFEVVMSAEQQAAFETLHWWMTLTRSRRSCPR
;
A
#
# COMPACT_ATOMS: atom_id res chain seq x y z
N MET A 1 53.53 10.92 60.50
CA MET A 1 54.03 9.67 61.11
C MET A 1 53.49 8.50 60.29
N SER A 2 54.38 7.68 59.74
CA SER A 2 54.27 6.25 59.34
C SER A 2 53.01 5.78 58.59
N GLN A 3 53.01 4.92 57.58
CA GLN A 3 53.96 3.98 56.95
C GLN A 3 53.15 3.39 55.74
N VAL A 4 53.66 3.36 54.50
CA VAL A 4 54.42 2.27 53.85
C VAL A 4 53.57 1.14 53.21
N LEU A 5 53.65 1.10 51.86
CA LEU A 5 53.80 -0.04 50.90
C LEU A 5 52.68 -1.11 50.77
N SER A 6 52.10 -1.28 49.55
CA SER A 6 52.48 -2.21 48.44
C SER A 6 51.97 -3.65 48.68
N ALA A 7 51.35 -4.40 47.76
CA ALA A 7 51.70 -4.71 46.37
C ALA A 7 50.47 -5.36 45.67
N ALA A 8 50.18 -5.03 44.40
CA ALA A 8 50.52 -5.79 43.19
C ALA A 8 49.70 -7.08 42.91
N THR A 9 48.88 -7.03 41.85
CA THR A 9 48.86 -8.06 40.79
C THR A 9 48.13 -7.54 39.53
N ARG A 10 48.91 -7.37 38.44
CA ARG A 10 48.71 -7.82 37.03
C ARG A 10 47.26 -8.19 36.62
N SER A 11 46.75 -7.94 35.41
CA SER A 11 47.32 -7.75 34.06
C SER A 11 46.12 -7.63 33.08
N LEU A 12 46.32 -6.88 31.99
CA LEU A 12 45.83 -7.03 30.58
C LEU A 12 44.49 -7.79 30.36
N ASP A 13 43.49 -7.24 29.68
CA ASP A 13 43.50 -7.13 28.21
C ASP A 13 42.50 -6.11 27.64
N GLU A 14 42.88 -5.61 26.47
CA GLU A 14 42.11 -4.86 25.48
C GLU A 14 40.83 -5.60 25.03
N ALA A 15 39.74 -4.85 24.89
CA ALA A 15 38.83 -5.00 23.75
C ALA A 15 37.97 -3.74 23.60
N SER A 16 38.40 -2.86 22.71
CA SER A 16 37.58 -1.81 22.11
C SER A 16 36.41 -2.47 21.37
N GLU A 17 35.20 -2.39 21.93
CA GLU A 17 33.98 -2.80 21.25
C GLU A 17 33.61 -1.74 20.20
N VAL A 18 34.19 -1.89 19.01
CA VAL A 18 33.79 -1.15 17.81
C VAL A 18 32.38 -1.61 17.44
N ALA A 19 31.40 -0.75 17.71
CA ALA A 19 30.02 -0.98 17.32
C ALA A 19 29.94 -1.26 15.80
N ALA A 20 29.41 -2.41 15.43
CA ALA A 20 29.14 -2.75 14.04
C ALA A 20 28.13 -1.73 13.46
N PRO A 21 28.36 -1.18 12.25
CA PRO A 21 27.43 -0.24 11.65
C PRO A 21 26.09 -0.92 11.40
N SER A 22 25.02 -0.23 11.77
CA SER A 22 23.64 -0.66 11.51
C SER A 22 23.45 -1.00 10.03
N THR A 23 22.67 -2.03 9.74
CA THR A 23 22.36 -2.50 8.38
C THR A 23 21.80 -1.38 7.49
N ALA A 24 21.19 -0.34 8.07
CA ALA A 24 20.74 0.85 7.36
C ALA A 24 21.89 1.77 6.89
N GLN A 25 22.94 1.96 7.71
CA GLN A 25 24.13 2.73 7.33
C GLN A 25 24.95 2.02 6.25
N ALA A 26 24.98 0.68 6.28
CA ALA A 26 25.63 -0.12 5.23
C ALA A 26 24.93 0.05 3.86
N VAL A 27 23.59 0.12 3.84
CA VAL A 27 22.80 0.34 2.62
C VAL A 27 22.92 1.77 2.12
N GLU A 28 22.95 2.78 3.00
CA GLU A 28 23.19 4.18 2.60
C GLU A 28 24.59 4.38 2.00
N SER A 29 25.62 3.73 2.57
CA SER A 29 26.99 3.79 2.03
C SER A 29 27.14 3.11 0.65
N SER A 30 26.27 2.12 0.36
CA SER A 30 26.27 1.36 -0.89
C SER A 30 25.69 2.15 -2.08
N LEU A 31 24.88 3.17 -1.82
CA LEU A 31 24.26 4.01 -2.84
C LEU A 31 25.14 5.19 -3.25
N VAL A 32 25.99 5.69 -2.34
CA VAL A 32 27.00 6.70 -2.66
C VAL A 32 28.04 6.07 -3.60
N SER A 33 28.47 6.79 -4.63
CA SER A 33 29.31 6.32 -5.73
C SER A 33 28.62 5.47 -6.81
N GLN A 34 27.30 5.26 -6.74
CA GLN A 34 26.57 4.58 -7.81
C GLN A 34 26.39 5.47 -9.05
N ARG A 35 26.48 4.85 -10.23
CA ARG A 35 26.23 5.51 -11.53
C ARG A 35 24.74 5.54 -11.84
N VAL A 36 24.21 6.73 -12.05
CA VAL A 36 22.79 6.98 -12.32
C VAL A 36 22.62 7.91 -13.52
N ARG A 37 21.41 7.97 -14.07
CA ARG A 37 21.01 8.98 -15.07
C ARG A 37 20.06 9.98 -14.45
N VAL A 38 20.22 11.25 -14.76
CA VAL A 38 19.45 12.36 -14.18
C VAL A 38 18.91 13.32 -15.24
N ARG A 39 17.77 13.96 -14.96
CA ARG A 39 17.22 15.07 -15.78
C ARG A 39 16.33 16.02 -14.97
N CYS A 40 16.28 17.28 -15.39
CA CYS A 40 15.37 18.30 -14.83
C CYS A 40 13.97 18.21 -15.47
N LYS A 41 12.93 18.36 -14.66
CA LYS A 41 11.52 18.41 -15.10
C LYS A 41 11.17 19.83 -15.55
N GLY A 42 10.45 19.96 -16.67
CA GLY A 42 9.87 21.25 -17.10
C GLY A 42 10.59 21.97 -18.25
N LYS A 43 11.75 21.47 -18.71
CA LYS A 43 12.35 21.89 -19.98
C LYS A 43 12.02 20.86 -21.05
N CYS A 44 11.12 21.20 -21.97
CA CYS A 44 10.85 20.39 -23.15
C CYS A 44 12.18 20.12 -23.89
N GLY A 45 12.57 18.84 -24.00
CA GLY A 45 13.86 18.44 -24.61
C GLY A 45 15.03 18.25 -23.65
N ALA A 46 14.83 18.27 -22.32
CA ALA A 46 15.91 18.00 -21.37
C ALA A 46 16.48 16.58 -21.57
N GLN A 47 17.73 16.51 -22.01
CA GLN A 47 18.46 15.26 -22.21
C GLN A 47 18.82 14.62 -20.87
N TRP A 48 18.70 13.30 -20.80
CA TRP A 48 19.22 12.50 -19.70
C TRP A 48 20.75 12.57 -19.67
N ARG A 49 21.31 12.89 -18.51
CA ARG A 49 22.76 12.96 -18.27
C ARG A 49 23.18 11.87 -17.31
N THR A 50 24.41 11.38 -17.42
CA THR A 50 24.94 10.35 -16.50
C THR A 50 25.73 11.05 -15.40
N GLY A 51 25.66 10.52 -14.18
CA GLY A 51 26.42 11.05 -13.05
C GLY A 51 26.58 10.02 -11.94
N THR A 52 27.26 10.44 -10.89
CA THR A 52 27.57 9.64 -9.71
C THR A 52 26.85 10.21 -8.50
N VAL A 53 26.18 9.36 -7.73
CA VAL A 53 25.51 9.77 -6.49
C VAL A 53 26.55 10.18 -5.45
N THR A 54 26.49 11.41 -4.96
CA THR A 54 27.43 11.94 -3.96
C THR A 54 26.81 12.03 -2.57
N SER A 55 25.48 12.14 -2.47
CA SER A 55 24.72 12.14 -1.22
C SER A 55 23.34 11.53 -1.45
N THR A 56 22.77 10.86 -0.45
CA THR A 56 21.42 10.27 -0.50
C THR A 56 20.39 11.06 0.32
N ASN A 57 20.83 12.01 1.15
CA ASN A 57 19.95 12.84 1.98
C ASN A 57 20.51 14.27 2.19
N PRO A 58 20.14 15.26 1.36
CA PRO A 58 19.30 15.13 0.16
C PRO A 58 20.01 14.35 -0.95
N LEU A 59 19.24 13.73 -1.87
CA LEU A 59 19.81 13.03 -3.02
C LEU A 59 20.49 14.02 -3.97
N GLU A 60 21.82 13.91 -4.07
CA GLU A 60 22.65 14.73 -4.93
C GLU A 60 23.44 13.84 -5.90
N VAL A 61 23.50 14.30 -7.15
CA VAL A 61 24.23 13.60 -8.21
C VAL A 61 25.16 14.59 -8.89
N GLN A 62 26.43 14.22 -8.96
CA GLN A 62 27.44 14.91 -9.76
C GLN A 62 27.41 14.33 -11.17
N VAL A 63 26.99 15.14 -12.13
CA VAL A 63 26.96 14.75 -13.54
C VAL A 63 28.39 14.65 -14.09
N ASP A 64 28.62 13.68 -14.98
CA ASP A 64 29.89 13.54 -15.70
C ASP A 64 30.22 14.89 -16.38
N ASP A 65 31.45 15.37 -16.21
CA ASP A 65 31.97 16.67 -16.70
C ASP A 65 31.45 17.93 -15.96
N TRP A 66 30.87 17.78 -14.76
CA TRP A 66 30.47 18.92 -13.91
C TRP A 66 31.29 18.95 -12.60
N ASP A 67 31.62 20.16 -12.14
CA ASP A 67 32.45 20.37 -10.95
C ASP A 67 31.67 20.27 -9.63
N SER A 68 30.34 20.19 -9.68
CA SER A 68 29.48 20.18 -8.50
C SER A 68 28.30 19.22 -8.62
N ALA A 69 27.88 18.68 -7.47
CA ALA A 69 26.68 17.88 -7.35
C ALA A 69 25.44 18.76 -7.16
N HIS A 70 24.31 18.30 -7.68
CA HIS A 70 23.03 19.00 -7.58
C HIS A 70 21.89 18.03 -7.28
N CYS A 71 20.78 18.55 -6.75
CA CYS A 71 19.52 17.81 -6.68
C CYS A 71 18.85 17.76 -8.05
N TRP A 72 18.24 16.62 -8.37
CA TRP A 72 17.59 16.39 -9.66
C TRP A 72 16.15 15.93 -9.49
N ASP A 73 15.28 16.33 -10.41
CA ASP A 73 13.86 15.99 -10.37
C ASP A 73 13.59 14.51 -10.67
N GLN A 74 14.49 13.87 -11.43
CA GLN A 74 14.38 12.48 -11.86
C GLN A 74 15.75 11.82 -11.91
N VAL A 75 15.84 10.60 -11.37
CA VAL A 75 17.07 9.79 -11.26
C VAL A 75 16.73 8.32 -11.60
N GLU A 76 17.55 7.66 -12.43
CA GLU A 76 17.42 6.26 -12.84
C GLU A 76 18.73 5.49 -12.61
N ALA A 77 18.67 4.28 -12.05
CA ALA A 77 19.85 3.43 -11.83
C ALA A 77 20.32 2.77 -13.14
N LYS A 78 21.63 2.82 -13.43
CA LYS A 78 22.17 2.30 -14.70
C LYS A 78 22.02 0.77 -14.85
N HIS A 79 21.95 0.03 -13.73
CA HIS A 79 22.05 -1.43 -13.72
C HIS A 79 20.81 -2.19 -14.24
N GLU A 80 19.66 -1.53 -14.36
CA GLU A 80 18.43 -2.19 -14.81
C GLU A 80 18.35 -2.35 -16.34
N LEU A 81 19.09 -1.57 -17.13
CA LEU A 81 18.96 -1.65 -18.60
C LEU A 81 19.75 -2.81 -19.25
N GLU A 82 20.91 -3.19 -18.69
CA GLU A 82 21.71 -4.29 -19.25
C GLU A 82 21.06 -5.66 -19.00
N ALA A 83 20.34 -5.82 -17.89
CA ALA A 83 19.57 -7.02 -17.59
C ALA A 83 18.32 -7.16 -18.49
N THR A 84 17.60 -6.06 -18.76
CA THR A 84 16.42 -6.08 -19.65
C THR A 84 16.79 -6.31 -21.12
N LEU A 85 17.94 -5.78 -21.57
CA LEU A 85 18.46 -6.01 -22.92
C LEU A 85 19.01 -7.44 -23.11
N ALA A 86 19.55 -8.08 -22.05
CA ALA A 86 19.99 -9.48 -22.08
C ALA A 86 18.80 -10.46 -22.13
N LEU A 87 17.73 -10.21 -21.38
CA LEU A 87 16.51 -11.04 -21.39
C LEU A 87 15.74 -10.97 -22.72
N SER A 88 15.81 -9.83 -23.42
CA SER A 88 15.21 -9.64 -24.74
C SER A 88 15.94 -10.40 -25.86
N ARG A 89 17.18 -10.85 -25.64
CA ARG A 89 17.95 -11.65 -26.62
C ARG A 89 17.78 -13.17 -26.44
N LEU A 90 17.36 -13.62 -25.26
CA LEU A 90 17.15 -15.06 -24.97
C LEU A 90 15.74 -15.56 -25.33
N SER A 91 14.82 -14.66 -25.71
CA SER A 91 13.41 -14.98 -25.96
C SER A 91 13.07 -15.26 -27.45
N LEU A 92 14.06 -15.36 -28.34
CA LEU A 92 13.88 -15.63 -29.78
C LEU A 92 14.20 -17.07 -30.22
N SER A 93 14.45 -18.01 -29.29
CA SER A 93 14.65 -19.42 -29.68
C SER A 93 14.11 -20.40 -28.63
N SER A 94 12.81 -20.72 -28.70
CA SER A 94 12.31 -22.07 -28.41
C SER A 94 10.81 -22.13 -28.68
N ASP A 95 10.44 -22.66 -29.84
CA ASP A 95 9.13 -23.30 -30.04
C ASP A 95 9.12 -24.60 -29.24
N VAL A 96 8.42 -24.62 -28.11
CA VAL A 96 8.03 -25.87 -27.45
C VAL A 96 6.56 -25.77 -27.07
N GLN A 97 5.77 -26.56 -27.79
CA GLN A 97 4.34 -26.73 -27.64
C GLN A 97 4.06 -27.52 -26.34
N PRO A 98 3.08 -27.12 -25.50
CA PRO A 98 2.75 -27.87 -24.29
C PRO A 98 1.92 -29.12 -24.62
N PRO A 99 2.11 -30.25 -23.89
CA PRO A 99 1.34 -31.46 -24.11
C PRO A 99 -0.07 -31.37 -23.51
N VAL A 100 -1.03 -31.93 -24.26
CA VAL A 100 -2.42 -32.14 -23.87
C VAL A 100 -2.50 -33.25 -22.81
N ALA A 101 -3.20 -33.00 -21.70
CA ALA A 101 -3.51 -34.00 -20.68
C ALA A 101 -4.98 -34.45 -20.75
N PRO A 102 -5.29 -35.72 -20.40
CA PRO A 102 -6.58 -36.35 -20.65
C PRO A 102 -7.63 -36.04 -19.58
N ARG A 103 -8.90 -36.12 -20.01
CA ARG A 103 -10.09 -36.24 -19.15
C ARG A 103 -10.10 -37.63 -18.50
N ASP A 104 -10.35 -37.69 -17.19
CA ASP A 104 -11.38 -38.57 -16.64
C ASP A 104 -11.72 -38.28 -15.18
N SER A 105 -12.95 -38.65 -14.87
CA SER A 105 -13.79 -38.42 -13.69
C SER A 105 -13.38 -39.18 -12.43
N ALA A 106 -13.50 -38.54 -11.27
CA ALA A 106 -13.97 -39.17 -10.03
C ALA A 106 -14.46 -38.12 -9.01
N LYS A 107 -15.69 -38.29 -8.52
CA LYS A 107 -16.24 -37.59 -7.34
C LYS A 107 -15.54 -38.07 -6.06
N PRO A 108 -15.57 -37.26 -5.00
CA PRO A 108 -16.22 -37.78 -3.79
C PRO A 108 -17.21 -36.80 -3.16
N ASP A 109 -18.30 -37.38 -2.67
CA ASP A 109 -19.22 -36.78 -1.71
C ASP A 109 -18.51 -36.62 -0.34
N SER A 110 -18.66 -35.46 0.32
CA SER A 110 -19.08 -35.41 1.74
C SER A 110 -19.20 -33.97 2.25
N LEU A 111 -20.42 -33.63 2.66
CA LEU A 111 -20.78 -33.02 3.95
C LEU A 111 -19.81 -31.98 4.58
N VAL A 112 -20.18 -30.70 4.49
CA VAL A 112 -20.03 -29.75 5.60
C VAL A 112 -21.27 -28.86 5.65
N GLY A 113 -22.07 -29.04 6.70
CA GLY A 113 -23.18 -28.15 7.02
C GLY A 113 -22.65 -26.82 7.57
N PHE A 114 -23.04 -25.71 6.93
CA PHE A 114 -22.81 -24.38 7.48
C PHE A 114 -23.87 -24.09 8.55
N ALA A 115 -23.45 -24.19 9.81
CA ALA A 115 -24.20 -23.62 10.92
C ALA A 115 -23.96 -22.11 10.92
N THR A 116 -25.02 -21.34 10.65
CA THR A 116 -25.08 -19.90 10.86
C THR A 116 -24.86 -19.63 12.35
N GLN A 117 -23.65 -19.23 12.75
CA GLN A 117 -23.39 -18.79 14.12
C GLN A 117 -24.15 -17.48 14.36
N ARG A 118 -25.23 -17.60 15.13
CA ARG A 118 -25.99 -16.49 15.69
C ARG A 118 -25.04 -15.72 16.63
N ALA A 119 -24.83 -14.44 16.35
CA ALA A 119 -24.00 -13.56 17.17
C ALA A 119 -24.45 -13.62 18.64
N LEU A 120 -23.57 -14.12 19.52
CA LEU A 120 -23.75 -14.04 20.97
C LEU A 120 -23.55 -12.57 21.40
N PRO A 121 -24.30 -12.09 22.41
CA PRO A 121 -24.12 -10.74 22.93
C PRO A 121 -22.71 -10.57 23.49
N ARG A 122 -21.99 -9.55 23.00
CA ARG A 122 -20.61 -9.23 23.40
C ARG A 122 -20.46 -9.04 24.91
N SER A 123 -19.31 -9.44 25.43
CA SER A 123 -18.90 -9.11 26.79
C SER A 123 -18.67 -7.60 26.93
N GLY A 124 -18.84 -7.03 28.13
CA GLY A 124 -18.69 -5.59 28.36
C GLY A 124 -17.28 -5.04 28.09
N GLY A 125 -16.26 -5.90 28.05
CA GLY A 125 -14.86 -5.51 27.86
C GLY A 125 -14.52 -5.06 26.44
N GLU A 126 -14.97 -5.80 25.41
CA GLU A 126 -14.66 -5.52 24.00
C GLU A 126 -15.20 -4.15 23.55
N ARG A 127 -16.41 -3.78 24.01
CA ARG A 127 -16.98 -2.46 23.73
C ARG A 127 -16.19 -1.31 24.36
N ALA A 128 -15.57 -1.54 25.51
CA ALA A 128 -14.79 -0.52 26.20
C ALA A 128 -13.48 -0.24 25.46
N GLU A 129 -12.79 -1.28 24.97
CA GLU A 129 -11.55 -1.14 24.20
C GLU A 129 -11.76 -0.45 22.85
N GLU A 130 -12.87 -0.77 22.17
CA GLU A 130 -13.26 -0.10 20.93
C GLU A 130 -13.52 1.39 21.16
N GLN A 131 -14.32 1.73 22.18
CA GLN A 131 -14.60 3.12 22.54
C GLN A 131 -13.32 3.88 22.92
N GLN A 132 -12.40 3.23 23.63
CA GLN A 132 -11.10 3.81 23.97
C GLN A 132 -10.26 4.07 22.72
N THR A 133 -10.25 3.15 21.75
CA THR A 133 -9.52 3.32 20.49
C THR A 133 -10.10 4.46 19.66
N GLN A 134 -11.43 4.53 19.52
CA GLN A 134 -12.11 5.62 18.81
C GLN A 134 -11.90 6.98 19.51
N ALA A 135 -11.92 7.01 20.84
CA ALA A 135 -11.61 8.22 21.62
C ALA A 135 -10.16 8.68 21.40
N LEU A 136 -9.20 7.75 21.36
CA LEU A 136 -7.80 8.06 21.08
C LEU A 136 -7.59 8.62 19.66
N VAL A 137 -8.26 8.05 18.65
CA VAL A 137 -8.22 8.59 17.28
C VAL A 137 -8.80 10.01 17.25
N SER A 138 -9.93 10.23 17.91
CA SER A 138 -10.58 11.54 17.99
C SER A 138 -9.70 12.57 18.69
N GLN A 139 -9.03 12.18 19.78
CA GLN A 139 -8.07 13.02 20.48
C GLN A 139 -6.89 13.41 19.57
N ARG A 140 -6.24 12.44 18.92
CA ARG A 140 -5.12 12.71 18.00
C ARG A 140 -5.55 13.58 16.82
N ALA A 141 -6.74 13.36 16.31
CA ALA A 141 -7.31 14.18 15.24
C ALA A 141 -7.50 15.63 15.67
N ALA A 142 -7.98 15.87 16.90
CA ALA A 142 -8.11 17.20 17.46
C ALA A 142 -6.74 17.89 17.63
N GLU A 143 -5.73 17.17 18.14
CA GLU A 143 -4.35 17.66 18.26
C GLU A 143 -3.74 18.06 16.90
N LEU A 144 -4.11 17.34 15.83
CA LEU A 144 -3.67 17.59 14.45
C LEU A 144 -4.56 18.60 13.69
N ASN A 145 -5.59 19.18 14.33
CA ASN A 145 -6.57 20.08 13.68
C ASN A 145 -7.25 19.44 12.44
N LEU A 146 -7.50 18.14 12.50
CA LEU A 146 -8.22 17.42 11.45
C LEU A 146 -9.73 17.73 11.53
N PRO A 147 -10.38 18.02 10.39
CA PRO A 147 -11.83 18.05 10.33
C PRO A 147 -12.41 16.69 10.74
N GLU A 148 -13.47 16.70 11.56
CA GLU A 148 -14.16 15.49 12.03
C GLU A 148 -14.53 14.53 10.88
N ARG A 149 -15.03 15.05 9.76
CA ARG A 149 -15.35 14.23 8.58
C ARG A 149 -14.17 13.40 8.04
N LEU A 150 -12.92 13.82 8.28
CA LEU A 150 -11.72 13.08 7.87
C LEU A 150 -11.29 12.01 8.87
N THR A 151 -11.95 11.90 10.03
CA THR A 151 -11.76 10.79 10.96
C THR A 151 -12.75 9.67 10.72
N LEU A 152 -13.75 9.88 9.85
CA LEU A 152 -14.79 8.90 9.57
C LEU A 152 -14.26 7.70 8.77
N GLY A 153 -14.95 6.57 8.89
CA GLY A 153 -14.74 5.36 8.11
C GLY A 153 -16.03 4.55 8.00
N LEU A 154 -15.97 3.47 7.22
CA LEU A 154 -17.09 2.56 6.96
C LEU A 154 -16.80 1.17 7.52
N SER A 155 -17.82 0.49 8.03
CA SER A 155 -17.74 -0.96 8.23
C SER A 155 -17.73 -1.70 6.88
N VAL A 156 -17.24 -2.94 6.89
CA VAL A 156 -17.25 -3.79 5.69
C VAL A 156 -18.67 -4.01 5.18
N ASP A 157 -19.64 -4.24 6.07
CA ASP A 157 -21.06 -4.38 5.74
C ASP A 157 -21.62 -3.14 5.01
N ALA A 158 -21.17 -1.94 5.38
CA ALA A 158 -21.61 -0.69 4.74
C ALA A 158 -21.01 -0.54 3.34
N ILE A 159 -19.76 -0.98 3.13
CA ILE A 159 -19.12 -1.01 1.81
C ILE A 159 -19.82 -2.04 0.91
N GLU A 160 -20.16 -3.21 1.43
CA GLU A 160 -20.93 -4.24 0.70
C GLU A 160 -22.32 -3.72 0.32
N SER A 161 -23.01 -3.07 1.25
CA SER A 161 -24.34 -2.47 1.00
C SER A 161 -24.26 -1.39 -0.09
N TYR A 162 -23.21 -0.56 -0.06
CA TYR A 162 -22.93 0.40 -1.12
C TYR A 162 -22.75 -0.29 -2.47
N ILE A 163 -21.89 -1.31 -2.56
CA ILE A 163 -21.62 -2.04 -3.81
C ILE A 163 -22.91 -2.68 -4.34
N ALA A 164 -23.71 -3.30 -3.47
CA ALA A 164 -24.98 -3.93 -3.83
C ALA A 164 -26.03 -2.93 -4.35
N ALA A 165 -25.95 -1.67 -3.93
CA ALA A 165 -26.84 -0.60 -4.38
C ALA A 165 -26.38 0.09 -5.68
N LEU A 166 -25.19 -0.24 -6.19
CA LEU A 166 -24.70 0.32 -7.44
C LEU A 166 -25.50 -0.21 -8.64
N PRO A 167 -25.67 0.61 -9.69
CA PRO A 167 -26.33 0.15 -10.91
C PRO A 167 -25.49 -0.93 -11.59
N ALA A 168 -26.16 -1.92 -12.19
CA ALA A 168 -25.48 -3.07 -12.80
C ALA A 168 -24.54 -2.68 -13.95
N ASP A 169 -24.81 -1.54 -14.61
CA ASP A 169 -24.05 -0.96 -15.70
C ASP A 169 -23.05 0.14 -15.23
N ALA A 170 -22.69 0.16 -13.94
CA ALA A 170 -21.80 1.18 -13.39
C ALA A 170 -20.43 1.26 -14.10
N VAL A 171 -19.89 0.12 -14.53
CA VAL A 171 -18.59 0.04 -15.22
C VAL A 171 -18.72 0.64 -16.62
N GLU A 172 -19.79 0.32 -17.33
CA GLU A 172 -20.15 0.84 -18.65
C GLU A 172 -20.34 2.35 -18.61
N GLN A 173 -21.15 2.85 -17.66
CA GLN A 173 -21.38 4.28 -17.48
C GLN A 173 -20.06 5.04 -17.21
N CYS A 174 -19.20 4.50 -16.35
CA CYS A 174 -17.87 5.08 -16.12
C CYS A 174 -17.02 5.06 -17.40
N ASN A 175 -17.07 3.95 -18.16
CA ASN A 175 -16.32 3.74 -19.38
C ASN A 175 -16.73 4.70 -20.51
N GLU A 176 -18.01 5.03 -20.61
CA GLU A 176 -18.54 6.03 -21.54
C GLU A 176 -18.02 7.44 -21.21
N ASN A 177 -17.89 7.75 -19.92
CA ASN A 177 -17.48 9.06 -19.42
C ASN A 177 -15.97 9.19 -19.16
N ARG A 178 -15.13 8.29 -19.69
CA ARG A 178 -13.67 8.34 -19.47
C ARG A 178 -13.06 9.62 -20.02
N PRO A 179 -12.18 10.29 -19.25
CA PRO A 179 -11.52 11.49 -19.70
C PRO A 179 -10.49 11.19 -20.80
N THR A 180 -10.20 12.22 -21.59
CA THR A 180 -9.09 12.25 -22.53
C THR A 180 -7.99 13.11 -21.93
N ILE A 181 -6.83 12.53 -21.69
CA ILE A 181 -5.65 13.21 -21.11
C ILE A 181 -4.60 13.31 -22.20
N ASN A 182 -4.18 14.53 -22.54
CA ASN A 182 -3.20 14.79 -23.61
C ASN A 182 -3.57 14.14 -24.95
N GLY A 183 -4.86 14.17 -25.32
CA GLY A 183 -5.35 13.57 -26.56
C GLY A 183 -5.52 12.04 -26.52
N VAL A 184 -5.16 11.37 -25.42
CA VAL A 184 -5.31 9.92 -25.26
C VAL A 184 -6.45 9.64 -24.29
N ARG A 185 -7.44 8.85 -24.73
CA ARG A 185 -8.54 8.41 -23.87
C ARG A 185 -8.01 7.40 -22.86
N VAL A 186 -8.36 7.58 -21.58
CA VAL A 186 -7.95 6.65 -20.52
C VAL A 186 -8.45 5.24 -20.85
N PRO A 187 -7.65 4.17 -20.57
CA PRO A 187 -8.04 2.79 -20.82
C PRO A 187 -9.38 2.42 -20.17
N ALA A 188 -10.10 1.49 -20.80
CA ALA A 188 -11.34 0.98 -20.24
C ALA A 188 -11.10 0.19 -18.95
N ASN A 189 -11.99 0.37 -17.97
CA ASN A 189 -12.04 -0.47 -16.80
C ASN A 189 -12.73 -1.80 -17.15
N GLY A 190 -12.13 -2.92 -16.77
CA GLY A 190 -12.70 -4.25 -16.95
C GLY A 190 -13.54 -4.75 -15.77
N ALA A 191 -13.56 -4.01 -14.66
CA ALA A 191 -14.28 -4.35 -13.44
C ALA A 191 -14.63 -3.10 -12.63
N LEU A 192 -15.53 -3.27 -11.66
CA LEU A 192 -15.78 -2.27 -10.62
C LEU A 192 -14.56 -2.19 -9.69
N ASN A 193 -13.67 -1.23 -9.96
CA ASN A 193 -12.44 -0.97 -9.22
C ASN A 193 -12.46 0.44 -8.59
N GLY A 194 -11.38 0.81 -7.90
CA GLY A 194 -11.23 2.14 -7.29
C GLY A 194 -11.40 3.32 -8.26
N TYR A 195 -10.99 3.21 -9.52
CA TYR A 195 -11.25 4.28 -10.49
C TYR A 195 -12.74 4.45 -10.82
N VAL A 196 -13.44 3.34 -11.04
CA VAL A 196 -14.90 3.35 -11.25
C VAL A 196 -15.60 3.88 -10.00
N ASN A 197 -15.16 3.46 -8.82
CA ASN A 197 -15.71 3.90 -7.54
C ASN A 197 -15.50 5.40 -7.29
N GLN A 198 -14.31 5.93 -7.53
CA GLN A 198 -14.06 7.37 -7.40
C GLN A 198 -14.95 8.18 -8.34
N TRP A 199 -15.20 7.70 -9.55
CA TRP A 199 -16.14 8.35 -10.48
C TRP A 199 -17.58 8.34 -9.95
N LEU A 200 -18.05 7.21 -9.42
CA LEU A 200 -19.38 7.08 -8.81
C LEU A 200 -19.53 7.97 -7.56
N VAL A 201 -18.55 7.93 -6.66
CA VAL A 201 -18.56 8.73 -5.43
C VAL A 201 -18.45 10.22 -5.74
N ALA A 202 -17.72 10.63 -6.79
CA ALA A 202 -17.70 12.03 -7.22
C ALA A 202 -19.10 12.52 -7.65
N ARG A 203 -19.85 11.71 -8.40
CA ARG A 203 -21.24 12.03 -8.79
C ARG A 203 -22.16 12.06 -7.58
N PHE A 204 -22.02 11.10 -6.68
CA PHE A 204 -22.75 11.10 -5.41
C PHE A 204 -22.45 12.38 -4.62
N SER A 205 -21.18 12.76 -4.50
CA SER A 205 -20.75 13.98 -3.81
C SER A 205 -21.39 15.22 -4.43
N GLU A 206 -21.38 15.34 -5.76
CA GLU A 206 -22.03 16.45 -6.48
C GLU A 206 -23.53 16.53 -6.20
N ALA A 207 -24.22 15.38 -6.19
CA ALA A 207 -25.65 15.31 -5.85
C ALA A 207 -25.95 15.67 -4.38
N ASN A 208 -24.98 15.51 -3.48
CA ASN A 208 -25.12 15.78 -2.04
C ASN A 208 -24.36 17.05 -1.61
N GLY A 209 -24.27 18.05 -2.48
CA GLY A 209 -23.72 19.37 -2.13
C GLY A 209 -22.19 19.41 -1.93
N GLY A 210 -21.46 18.44 -2.50
CA GLY A 210 -20.01 18.33 -2.41
C GLY A 210 -19.50 17.66 -1.13
N LYS A 211 -20.39 16.97 -0.38
CA LYS A 211 -20.03 16.20 0.82
C LYS A 211 -19.34 14.89 0.45
N ALA A 212 -18.50 14.39 1.36
CA ALA A 212 -17.95 13.05 1.21
C ALA A 212 -19.06 11.99 1.38
N TYR A 213 -18.82 10.76 0.91
CA TYR A 213 -19.80 9.68 1.06
C TYR A 213 -20.04 9.38 2.55
N CYS A 214 -18.96 9.21 3.34
CA CYS A 214 -19.04 9.02 4.78
C CYS A 214 -19.73 10.19 5.50
N GLU A 215 -19.44 11.43 5.10
CA GLU A 215 -20.06 12.64 5.68
C GLU A 215 -21.59 12.61 5.51
N THR A 216 -22.06 12.24 4.32
CA THR A 216 -23.49 12.16 4.02
C THR A 216 -24.20 11.08 4.84
N LEU A 217 -23.57 9.92 5.00
CA LEU A 217 -24.13 8.81 5.78
C LEU A 217 -24.09 9.08 7.29
N TYR A 218 -23.02 9.71 7.78
CA TYR A 218 -22.89 10.09 9.18
C TYR A 218 -24.00 11.05 9.61
N GLU A 219 -24.29 12.08 8.79
CA GLU A 219 -25.39 13.03 9.05
C GLU A 219 -26.77 12.37 9.05
N ARG A 220 -26.94 11.23 8.38
CA ARG A 220 -28.18 10.44 8.35
C ARG A 220 -28.28 9.46 9.53
N GLY A 221 -27.24 9.36 10.35
CA GLY A 221 -27.19 8.41 11.47
C GLY A 221 -27.00 6.96 11.01
N ASP A 222 -26.35 6.72 9.88
CA ASP A 222 -26.07 5.37 9.40
C ASP A 222 -25.12 4.63 10.36
N PRO A 223 -25.50 3.47 10.93
CA PRO A 223 -24.66 2.73 11.89
C PRO A 223 -23.39 2.12 11.26
N GLY A 224 -23.35 2.05 9.93
CA GLY A 224 -22.19 1.64 9.15
C GLY A 224 -21.04 2.66 9.17
N VAL A 225 -21.29 3.90 9.59
CA VAL A 225 -20.28 4.98 9.65
C VAL A 225 -19.93 5.36 11.08
N GLY A 226 -18.65 5.60 11.32
CA GLY A 226 -18.15 6.06 12.62
C GLY A 226 -16.67 6.45 12.54
N VAL A 227 -16.05 6.70 13.69
CA VAL A 227 -14.62 7.02 13.76
C VAL A 227 -13.80 5.82 13.29
N ALA A 228 -12.96 6.03 12.28
CA ALA A 228 -12.11 5.01 11.71
C ALA A 228 -10.98 4.62 12.66
N THR A 229 -10.81 3.31 12.87
CA THR A 229 -9.74 2.75 13.71
C THR A 229 -8.67 2.03 12.89
N VAL A 230 -8.91 1.84 11.58
CA VAL A 230 -7.95 1.23 10.65
C VAL A 230 -7.89 2.04 9.35
N PHE A 231 -6.70 2.46 8.95
CA PHE A 231 -6.44 3.15 7.71
C PHE A 231 -6.14 2.17 6.60
N VAL A 232 -6.85 2.26 5.47
CA VAL A 232 -6.67 1.34 4.34
C VAL A 232 -5.88 2.00 3.21
N SER A 233 -4.68 1.49 2.98
CA SER A 233 -3.91 1.77 1.78
C SER A 233 -4.18 0.69 0.74
N TRP A 234 -4.72 1.06 -0.40
CA TRP A 234 -5.06 0.12 -1.47
C TRP A 234 -4.84 0.74 -2.86
N PHE A 235 -4.79 -0.12 -3.87
CA PHE A 235 -4.55 0.25 -5.27
C PHE A 235 -5.86 0.40 -6.04
N LEU A 236 -6.00 1.49 -6.81
CA LEU A 236 -7.28 1.83 -7.45
C LEU A 236 -7.71 0.91 -8.59
N GLU A 237 -6.83 0.04 -9.10
CA GLU A 237 -7.24 -0.98 -10.09
C GLU A 237 -7.71 -2.26 -9.45
N THR A 238 -7.49 -2.43 -8.14
CA THR A 238 -8.01 -3.57 -7.42
C THR A 238 -9.54 -3.52 -7.48
N PRO A 239 -10.21 -4.64 -7.85
CA PRO A 239 -11.66 -4.72 -7.80
C PRO A 239 -12.18 -4.46 -6.37
N LEU A 240 -13.32 -3.78 -6.24
CA LEU A 240 -13.90 -3.55 -4.91
C LEU A 240 -14.27 -4.85 -4.19
N ALA A 241 -14.66 -5.89 -4.92
CA ALA A 241 -14.91 -7.21 -4.34
C ALA A 241 -13.64 -7.78 -3.67
N THR A 242 -12.47 -7.60 -4.28
CA THR A 242 -11.18 -8.00 -3.71
C THR A 242 -10.82 -7.17 -2.48
N LEU A 243 -11.10 -5.87 -2.48
CA LEU A 243 -10.93 -5.02 -1.31
C LEU A 243 -11.81 -5.51 -0.14
N VAL A 244 -13.10 -5.74 -0.39
CA VAL A 244 -14.05 -6.22 0.63
C VAL A 244 -13.61 -7.57 1.19
N ASP A 245 -13.27 -8.53 0.33
CA ASP A 245 -12.82 -9.84 0.76
C ASP A 245 -11.54 -9.76 1.63
N ALA A 246 -10.59 -8.90 1.25
CA ALA A 246 -9.39 -8.67 2.04
C ALA A 246 -9.69 -8.05 3.42
N LEU A 247 -10.63 -7.11 3.51
CA LEU A 247 -11.05 -6.53 4.79
C LEU A 247 -11.80 -7.56 5.65
N ARG A 248 -12.64 -8.41 5.05
CA ARG A 248 -13.28 -9.55 5.75
C ARG A 248 -12.25 -10.52 6.28
N GLN A 249 -11.26 -10.88 5.46
CA GLN A 249 -10.18 -11.76 5.88
C GLN A 249 -9.36 -11.14 7.02
N TYR A 250 -9.05 -9.85 6.92
CA TYR A 250 -8.39 -9.12 7.99
C TYR A 250 -9.15 -9.23 9.31
N LEU A 251 -10.46 -8.96 9.33
CA LEU A 251 -11.28 -9.13 10.54
C LEU A 251 -11.33 -10.59 11.05
N ARG A 252 -11.27 -11.59 10.17
CA ARG A 252 -11.20 -13.00 10.58
C ARG A 252 -9.88 -13.35 11.26
N LEU A 253 -8.78 -12.75 10.81
CA LEU A 253 -7.44 -12.97 11.36
C LEU A 253 -7.18 -12.15 12.63
N HIS A 254 -7.98 -11.11 12.84
CA HIS A 254 -7.89 -10.21 13.99
C HIS A 254 -9.18 -10.25 14.82
N PRO A 255 -9.45 -11.36 15.56
CA PRO A 255 -10.66 -11.49 16.38
C PRO A 255 -10.71 -10.47 17.52
N GLU A 256 -9.59 -9.82 17.86
CA GLU A 256 -9.56 -8.69 18.79
C GLU A 256 -10.26 -7.43 18.22
N LEU A 257 -10.39 -7.33 16.90
CA LEU A 257 -11.07 -6.21 16.27
C LEU A 257 -12.59 -6.46 16.20
N PRO A 258 -13.42 -5.47 16.53
CA PRO A 258 -14.86 -5.57 16.40
C PRO A 258 -15.27 -5.87 14.95
N PRO A 259 -16.21 -6.81 14.68
CA PRO A 259 -16.80 -7.00 13.35
C PRO A 259 -17.31 -5.71 12.66
N ASP A 260 -17.71 -4.70 13.45
CA ASP A 260 -18.19 -3.40 12.99
C ASP A 260 -17.10 -2.32 12.90
N THR A 261 -15.82 -2.73 12.97
CA THR A 261 -14.63 -1.88 12.77
C THR A 261 -14.82 -0.95 11.58
N LYS A 262 -14.49 0.32 11.78
CA LYS A 262 -14.60 1.37 10.76
C LYS A 262 -13.26 1.54 10.06
N PHE A 263 -13.27 1.34 8.75
CA PHE A 263 -12.12 1.46 7.88
C PHE A 263 -12.11 2.82 7.19
N TRP A 264 -10.98 3.53 7.32
CA TRP A 264 -10.72 4.74 6.56
C TRP A 264 -10.27 4.36 5.15
N VAL A 265 -11.16 4.54 4.18
CA VAL A 265 -10.90 4.27 2.76
C VAL A 265 -11.03 5.58 2.00
N CYS A 266 -9.95 5.99 1.31
CA CYS A 266 -9.84 7.31 0.69
C CYS A 266 -11.02 7.68 -0.21
N ASP A 267 -11.56 6.71 -0.94
CA ASP A 267 -12.64 6.96 -1.90
C ASP A 267 -13.91 7.47 -1.23
N PHE A 268 -14.22 7.00 -0.02
CA PHE A 268 -15.46 7.33 0.69
C PHE A 268 -15.32 8.53 1.63
N VAL A 269 -14.11 8.75 2.16
CA VAL A 269 -13.84 9.78 3.18
C VAL A 269 -13.42 11.11 2.59
N ILE A 270 -12.67 11.10 1.48
CA ILE A 270 -12.24 12.31 0.79
C ILE A 270 -13.41 12.86 -0.03
N ARG A 271 -13.60 14.18 -0.02
CA ARG A 271 -14.55 14.83 -0.93
C ARG A 271 -14.06 14.73 -2.37
N GLN A 272 -14.71 13.87 -3.14
CA GLN A 272 -14.43 13.68 -4.56
C GLN A 272 -15.22 14.71 -5.38
N SER A 273 -14.56 15.54 -6.19
CA SER A 273 -15.25 16.48 -7.07
C SER A 273 -14.61 16.51 -8.45
N SER A 274 -15.44 16.34 -9.50
CA SER A 274 -14.98 16.51 -10.88
C SER A 274 -14.83 17.98 -11.28
N ARG A 275 -15.52 18.89 -10.57
CA ARG A 275 -15.59 20.33 -10.88
C ARG A 275 -14.68 21.19 -10.01
N LYS A 276 -14.40 20.77 -8.77
CA LYS A 276 -13.64 21.54 -7.77
C LYS A 276 -12.47 20.73 -7.25
N LEU A 277 -11.45 20.54 -8.09
CA LEU A 277 -10.21 19.84 -7.74
C LEU A 277 -9.56 20.36 -6.46
N ASP A 278 -9.65 21.66 -6.18
CA ASP A 278 -9.09 22.26 -4.96
C ASP A 278 -9.67 21.67 -3.67
N VAL A 279 -10.97 21.30 -3.68
CA VAL A 279 -11.63 20.68 -2.52
C VAL A 279 -11.03 19.31 -2.24
N THR A 280 -10.93 18.47 -3.28
CA THR A 280 -10.30 17.15 -3.19
C THR A 280 -8.84 17.26 -2.77
N MET A 281 -8.09 18.19 -3.36
CA MET A 281 -6.68 18.38 -3.05
C MET A 281 -6.43 18.88 -1.63
N ASN A 282 -7.35 19.66 -1.05
CA ASN A 282 -7.25 20.09 0.34
C ASN A 282 -7.38 18.91 1.33
N ASP A 283 -8.25 17.95 1.04
CA ASP A 283 -8.35 16.72 1.83
C ASP A 283 -7.12 15.81 1.62
N VAL A 284 -6.67 15.66 0.38
CA VAL A 284 -5.47 14.86 0.05
C VAL A 284 -4.21 15.40 0.73
N LYS A 285 -4.07 16.72 0.88
CA LYS A 285 -2.93 17.32 1.63
C LYS A 285 -2.88 16.87 3.09
N LYS A 286 -4.03 16.53 3.69
CA LYS A 286 -4.14 16.07 5.08
C LYS A 286 -3.98 14.56 5.25
N LEU A 287 -3.71 13.80 4.17
CA LEU A 287 -3.62 12.35 4.23
C LEU A 287 -2.62 11.84 5.28
N GLY A 288 -1.46 12.51 5.40
CA GLY A 288 -0.46 12.16 6.40
C GLY A 288 -0.94 12.39 7.84
N GLU A 289 -1.75 13.42 8.09
CA GLU A 289 -2.37 13.67 9.39
C GLU A 289 -3.44 12.61 9.68
N CYS A 290 -4.27 12.24 8.70
CA CYS A 290 -5.26 11.16 8.84
C CYS A 290 -4.60 9.83 9.23
N VAL A 291 -3.51 9.45 8.56
CA VAL A 291 -2.75 8.22 8.88
C VAL A 291 -2.25 8.25 10.33
N ARG A 292 -1.67 9.38 10.77
CA ARG A 292 -1.18 9.55 12.14
C ARG A 292 -2.30 9.51 13.18
N ALA A 293 -3.44 10.13 12.88
CA ALA A 293 -4.58 10.15 13.78
C ALA A 293 -5.14 8.74 14.00
N VAL A 294 -5.35 7.98 12.91
CA VAL A 294 -5.83 6.59 12.98
C VAL A 294 -4.81 5.69 13.70
N GLY A 295 -3.52 5.85 13.41
CA GLY A 295 -2.45 5.14 14.14
C GLY A 295 -2.36 3.64 13.86
N HIS A 296 -3.11 3.16 12.87
CA HIS A 296 -3.10 1.78 12.40
C HIS A 296 -3.34 1.76 10.90
N THR A 297 -2.44 1.16 10.13
CA THR A 297 -2.50 1.10 8.67
C THR A 297 -2.45 -0.34 8.19
N VAL A 298 -3.39 -0.71 7.33
CA VAL A 298 -3.33 -1.93 6.53
C VAL A 298 -3.02 -1.58 5.08
N LEU A 299 -2.09 -2.31 4.47
CA LEU A 299 -1.77 -2.23 3.05
C LEU A 299 -2.34 -3.45 2.33
N LEU A 300 -3.30 -3.23 1.43
CA LEU A 300 -3.78 -4.28 0.53
C LEU A 300 -2.69 -4.63 -0.47
N MET A 301 -2.24 -5.87 -0.43
CA MET A 301 -1.23 -6.36 -1.34
C MET A 301 -1.82 -6.60 -2.73
N GLU A 302 -1.06 -6.21 -3.74
CA GLU A 302 -1.40 -6.53 -5.13
C GLU A 302 -1.09 -7.99 -5.44
N PRO A 303 -1.71 -8.58 -6.48
CA PRO A 303 -1.34 -9.91 -6.95
C PRO A 303 0.16 -9.99 -7.22
N PHE A 304 0.84 -10.94 -6.57
CA PHE A 304 2.31 -11.09 -6.66
C PHE A 304 2.77 -11.49 -8.07
N ASP A 305 1.89 -12.12 -8.85
CA ASP A 305 2.10 -12.58 -10.22
C ASP A 305 1.88 -11.45 -11.25
N ASN A 306 1.24 -10.37 -10.82
CA ASN A 306 1.01 -9.18 -11.62
C ASN A 306 1.14 -7.89 -10.78
N PRO A 307 2.33 -7.60 -10.22
CA PRO A 307 2.57 -6.39 -9.43
C PRO A 307 2.55 -5.16 -10.35
N MET A 308 1.40 -4.50 -10.41
CA MET A 308 1.13 -3.40 -11.34
C MET A 308 2.11 -2.20 -11.22
N PRO A 309 2.61 -1.80 -10.04
CA PRO A 309 3.61 -0.76 -9.87
C PRO A 309 4.93 -1.11 -10.55
N LEU A 310 5.31 -2.41 -10.56
CA LEU A 310 6.50 -2.90 -11.24
C LEU A 310 6.32 -2.92 -12.76
N ARG A 311 5.12 -3.28 -13.26
CA ARG A 311 4.79 -3.16 -14.70
C ARG A 311 4.82 -1.72 -15.20
N ARG A 312 4.49 -0.76 -14.34
CA ARG A 312 4.38 0.66 -14.72
C ARG A 312 5.58 1.51 -14.35
N ALA A 313 6.68 0.94 -13.85
CA ALA A 313 7.94 1.66 -13.63
C ALA A 313 8.46 2.38 -14.92
N GLY A 314 7.99 1.99 -16.11
CA GLY A 314 8.23 2.69 -17.38
C GLY A 314 7.24 3.80 -17.77
N THR A 315 6.19 4.10 -16.99
CA THR A 315 5.18 5.12 -17.34
C THR A 315 4.85 6.06 -16.16
N THR A 316 4.83 7.36 -16.46
CA THR A 316 4.79 8.52 -15.53
C THR A 316 3.64 8.53 -14.50
N GLN A 317 2.63 7.66 -14.66
CA GLN A 317 1.45 7.57 -13.81
C GLN A 317 1.63 6.60 -12.60
N SER A 318 2.62 5.69 -12.66
CA SER A 318 2.97 4.76 -11.56
C SER A 318 3.54 5.46 -10.33
N LEU A 319 4.23 6.59 -10.54
CA LEU A 319 4.86 7.32 -9.46
C LEU A 319 3.83 7.87 -8.46
N CYS A 320 2.56 8.04 -8.83
CA CYS A 320 1.53 8.43 -7.85
C CYS A 320 1.07 7.26 -6.98
N GLY A 321 0.91 6.04 -7.52
CA GLY A 321 0.52 4.84 -6.75
C GLY A 321 1.64 4.35 -5.84
N ALA A 322 2.83 4.15 -6.39
CA ALA A 322 4.01 3.74 -5.63
C ALA A 322 4.45 4.82 -4.62
N ARG A 323 4.52 6.11 -5.00
CA ARG A 323 4.86 7.16 -4.02
C ARG A 323 3.77 7.37 -2.98
N THR A 324 2.49 7.15 -3.27
CA THR A 324 1.45 7.26 -2.22
C THR A 324 1.43 6.06 -1.30
N ALA A 325 1.70 4.84 -1.76
CA ALA A 325 1.91 3.68 -0.89
C ALA A 325 3.17 3.89 -0.03
N SER A 326 4.32 4.23 -0.63
CA SER A 326 5.55 4.52 0.12
C SER A 326 5.39 5.69 1.08
N ARG A 327 4.72 6.79 0.69
CA ARG A 327 4.48 7.94 1.58
C ARG A 327 3.56 7.58 2.74
N ARG A 328 2.56 6.72 2.53
CA ARG A 328 1.72 6.18 3.60
C ARG A 328 2.54 5.32 4.56
N CYS A 329 3.35 4.38 4.05
CA CYS A 329 4.26 3.59 4.87
C CYS A 329 5.25 4.47 5.67
N ILE A 330 5.82 5.52 5.04
CA ILE A 330 6.70 6.48 5.70
C ILE A 330 5.96 7.21 6.83
N HIS A 331 4.72 7.65 6.61
CA HIS A 331 3.95 8.30 7.67
C HIS A 331 3.63 7.36 8.83
N THR A 332 3.24 6.11 8.54
CA THR A 332 2.98 5.09 9.57
C THR A 332 4.24 4.75 10.36
N GLN A 333 5.37 4.56 9.68
CA GLN A 333 6.66 4.26 10.32
C GLN A 333 7.16 5.43 11.16
N ALA A 334 7.08 6.66 10.65
CA ALA A 334 7.51 7.86 11.36
C ALA A 334 6.67 8.15 12.62
N SER A 335 5.44 7.66 12.69
CA SER A 335 4.58 7.80 13.87
C SER A 335 4.63 6.61 14.83
N GLY A 336 5.43 5.57 14.54
CA GLY A 336 5.41 4.32 15.31
C GLY A 336 4.04 3.61 15.28
N ALA A 337 3.25 3.87 14.24
CA ALA A 337 1.90 3.33 14.10
C ALA A 337 1.95 1.86 13.67
N ARG A 338 0.90 1.09 14.03
CA ARG A 338 0.78 -0.31 13.62
C ARG A 338 0.66 -0.39 12.09
N PHE A 339 1.43 -1.27 11.47
CA PHE A 339 1.43 -1.49 10.02
C PHE A 339 1.31 -2.98 9.72
N GLU A 340 0.33 -3.33 8.89
CA GLU A 340 0.08 -4.72 8.48
C GLU A 340 -0.19 -4.81 6.98
N VAL A 341 0.04 -5.98 6.41
CA VAL A 341 -0.28 -6.28 5.02
C VAL A 341 -1.49 -7.20 5.00
N VAL A 342 -2.45 -6.91 4.13
CA VAL A 342 -3.68 -7.69 3.97
C VAL A 342 -3.79 -8.21 2.55
N MET A 343 -4.40 -9.38 2.42
CA MET A 343 -4.65 -10.06 1.15
C MET A 343 -6.12 -10.47 1.11
N SER A 344 -6.68 -10.64 -0.09
CA SER A 344 -7.91 -11.41 -0.28
C SER A 344 -7.66 -12.90 -0.04
N ALA A 345 -8.72 -13.68 0.15
CA ALA A 345 -8.62 -15.10 0.42
C ALA A 345 -7.97 -15.85 -0.76
N GLU A 346 -8.30 -15.42 -1.98
CA GLU A 346 -7.69 -15.92 -3.22
C GLU A 346 -6.20 -15.59 -3.27
N GLN A 347 -5.82 -14.34 -2.97
CA GLN A 347 -4.42 -13.90 -2.96
C GLN A 347 -3.61 -14.65 -1.90
N GLN A 348 -4.17 -14.82 -0.69
CA GLN A 348 -3.55 -15.59 0.38
C GLN A 348 -3.32 -17.05 -0.04
N ALA A 349 -4.34 -17.70 -0.60
CA ALA A 349 -4.24 -19.09 -1.06
C ALA A 349 -3.18 -19.26 -2.16
N ALA A 350 -3.11 -18.31 -3.10
CA ALA A 350 -2.10 -18.31 -4.17
C ALA A 350 -0.69 -18.12 -3.60
N PHE A 351 -0.52 -17.23 -2.63
CA PHE A 351 0.75 -17.00 -1.93
C PHE A 351 1.23 -18.26 -1.18
N GLU A 352 0.34 -18.89 -0.41
CA GLU A 352 0.64 -20.11 0.35
C GLU A 352 1.01 -21.29 -0.58
N THR A 353 0.29 -21.42 -1.70
CA THR A 353 0.59 -22.43 -2.73
C THR A 353 2.01 -22.25 -3.27
N LEU A 354 2.41 -21.03 -3.62
CA LEU A 354 3.78 -20.77 -4.08
C LEU A 354 4.84 -21.02 -3.03
N HIS A 355 4.59 -20.60 -1.79
CA HIS A 355 5.51 -20.84 -0.69
C HIS A 355 5.76 -22.34 -0.49
N TRP A 356 4.70 -23.16 -0.60
CA TRP A 356 4.81 -24.62 -0.60
C TRP A 356 5.69 -25.14 -1.74
N TRP A 357 5.46 -24.68 -2.98
CA TRP A 357 6.26 -25.08 -4.15
C TRP A 357 7.75 -24.72 -4.01
N MET A 358 8.06 -23.53 -3.50
CA MET A 358 9.45 -23.09 -3.25
C MET A 358 10.13 -23.93 -2.17
N THR A 359 9.39 -24.34 -1.15
CA THR A 359 9.91 -25.19 -0.06
C THR A 359 10.24 -26.59 -0.56
N LEU A 360 9.38 -27.21 -1.38
CA LEU A 360 9.67 -28.55 -1.93
C LEU A 360 10.81 -28.56 -2.95
N THR A 361 10.91 -27.52 -3.79
CA THR A 361 11.99 -27.43 -4.79
C THR A 361 13.36 -27.22 -4.15
N ARG A 362 13.43 -26.55 -2.99
CA ARG A 362 14.66 -26.48 -2.17
C ARG A 362 15.00 -27.83 -1.54
N SER A 363 14.03 -28.54 -0.99
CA SER A 363 14.25 -29.86 -0.37
C SER A 363 14.76 -30.93 -1.36
N ARG A 364 14.44 -30.82 -2.65
CA ARG A 364 14.92 -31.77 -3.68
C ARG A 364 16.33 -31.48 -4.21
N ARG A 365 16.91 -30.32 -3.92
CA ARG A 365 18.29 -29.97 -4.35
C ARG A 365 19.37 -30.39 -3.34
N SER A 366 18.97 -30.91 -2.18
CA SER A 366 19.86 -31.32 -1.09
C SER A 366 20.11 -32.83 -1.00
N CYS A 367 19.85 -33.63 -2.05
CA CYS A 367 20.38 -34.99 -2.11
C CYS A 367 21.88 -34.95 -2.50
N PRO A 368 22.79 -35.45 -1.66
CA PRO A 368 24.19 -35.62 -2.03
C PRO A 368 24.29 -36.67 -3.15
N ARG A 369 25.20 -36.43 -4.11
CA ARG A 369 25.60 -37.45 -5.10
C ARG A 369 26.46 -38.53 -4.47
#